data_AF-A0A2M7M5T3-F1
#
_entry.id   AF-A0A2M7M5T3-F1
#
_cell.length_a   1.000
_cell.length_b   1.000
_cell.length_c   1.000
_cell.angle_alpha   90.00
_cell.angle_beta   90.00
_cell.angle_gamma   90.00
#
_symmetry.space_group_name_H-M   'P 1'
#
loop_
_entity.id
_entity.type
_entity.pdbx_description
1 polymer ?
#
loop_
_entity_poly.entity_id
_entity_poly.type
_entity_poly.pdbx_seq_one_letter_code
_entity_poly.pdbx_strand_id
1 'polypeptide(L)'
;MNLYEHVSRWFQWLTAPFRPQPWHWVLPIKGSFYYDAELAEASGWLMVGRKLQLSCEPENRYDRQAVQISLPLAHSNQTALLGYIPYSHSPALTWLLKNAQLSAPLEAKLFSGYRQYQRLHLFMIIQARLSIWQRVRLSQLKRSAPKKPLE
;
A
#
# COMPACT_ATOMS: atom_id res chain seq x y z
N MET A 1 13.17 40.13 -8.00
CA MET A 1 12.48 40.08 -6.68
C MET A 1 11.86 38.71 -6.53
N ASN A 2 12.53 37.82 -5.79
CA ASN A 2 12.08 36.45 -5.56
C ASN A 2 11.43 36.40 -4.17
N LEU A 3 10.11 36.26 -4.10
CA LEU A 3 9.30 36.55 -2.91
C LEU A 3 9.31 35.43 -1.84
N TYR A 4 10.24 34.46 -1.91
CA TYR A 4 10.09 33.16 -1.24
C TYR A 4 11.21 32.73 -0.27
N GLU A 5 12.16 33.60 0.10
CA GLU A 5 13.36 33.14 0.84
C GLU A 5 13.50 33.52 2.32
N HIS A 6 12.47 34.05 2.98
CA HIS A 6 12.53 34.27 4.43
C HIS A 6 11.31 33.76 5.19
N VAL A 7 11.06 32.45 5.12
CA VAL A 7 10.26 31.79 6.16
C VAL A 7 11.13 31.73 7.42
N SER A 8 10.77 32.49 8.45
CA SER A 8 11.54 32.60 9.69
C SER A 8 11.76 31.23 10.34
N ARG A 9 12.97 30.98 10.86
CA ARG A 9 13.34 29.71 11.52
C ARG A 9 12.38 29.36 12.67
N TRP A 10 11.83 30.36 13.34
CA TRP A 10 10.81 30.21 14.38
C TRP A 10 9.50 29.63 13.81
N PHE A 11 9.02 30.12 12.67
CA PHE A 11 7.84 29.58 12.00
C PHE A 11 8.08 28.16 11.48
N GLN A 12 9.28 27.88 10.97
CA GLN A 12 9.66 26.52 10.55
C GLN A 12 9.71 25.54 11.74
N TRP A 13 10.17 25.98 12.91
CA TRP A 13 10.20 25.18 14.13
C TRP A 13 8.80 24.94 14.69
N LEU A 14 7.94 25.97 14.74
CA LEU A 14 6.53 25.82 15.14
C LEU A 14 5.75 24.91 14.22
N THR A 15 6.04 24.94 12.91
CA THR A 15 5.35 24.11 11.91
C THR A 15 6.00 22.74 11.73
N ALA A 16 7.20 22.50 12.25
CA ALA A 16 7.91 21.22 12.17
C ALA A 16 7.09 20.01 12.67
N PRO A 17 6.39 20.05 13.82
CA PRO A 17 5.53 18.94 14.25
C PRO A 17 4.29 18.75 13.38
N PHE A 18 3.90 19.77 12.60
CA PHE A 18 2.81 19.70 11.63
C PHE A 18 3.28 19.34 10.22
N ARG A 19 4.60 19.20 9.98
CA ARG A 19 5.11 18.69 8.71
C ARG A 19 4.67 17.24 8.58
N PRO A 20 4.05 16.84 7.45
CA PRO A 20 3.59 15.49 7.25
C PRO A 20 4.79 14.54 7.21
N GLN A 21 5.08 13.91 8.34
CA GLN A 21 6.04 12.82 8.45
C GLN A 21 5.60 11.68 7.51
N PRO A 22 6.55 10.97 6.88
CA PRO A 22 6.21 9.79 6.09
C PRO A 22 5.55 8.76 6.99
N TRP A 23 4.29 8.47 6.67
CA TRP A 23 3.54 7.43 7.34
C TRP A 23 3.84 6.09 6.67
N HIS A 24 4.10 5.08 7.48
CA HIS A 24 4.46 3.74 7.05
C HIS A 24 3.40 2.75 7.49
N TRP A 25 3.00 1.86 6.58
CA TRP A 25 2.08 0.78 6.89
C TRP A 25 2.54 -0.53 6.27
N VAL A 26 2.90 -1.47 7.13
CA VAL A 26 3.28 -2.83 6.71
C VAL A 26 2.04 -3.72 6.74
N LEU A 27 1.80 -4.41 5.63
CA LEU A 27 0.63 -5.26 5.42
C LEU A 27 1.03 -6.60 4.80
N PRO A 28 0.40 -7.72 5.21
CA PRO A 28 0.54 -8.97 4.48
C PRO A 28 -0.17 -8.87 3.13
N ILE A 29 0.40 -9.48 2.10
CA ILE A 29 -0.24 -9.72 0.81
C ILE A 29 -1.09 -10.99 0.95
N LYS A 30 -2.41 -10.88 0.72
CA LYS A 30 -3.35 -12.01 0.84
C LYS A 30 -3.61 -12.65 -0.51
N GLY A 31 -3.85 -13.96 -0.49
CA GLY A 31 -4.14 -14.73 -1.68
C GLY A 31 -2.92 -15.04 -2.56
N SER A 32 -1.69 -14.81 -2.07
CA SER A 32 -0.44 -15.06 -2.82
C SER A 32 -0.36 -16.46 -3.43
N PHE A 33 -0.93 -17.46 -2.75
CA PHE A 33 -0.97 -18.84 -3.23
C PHE A 33 -1.75 -19.04 -4.54
N TYR A 34 -2.75 -18.20 -4.84
CA TYR A 34 -3.66 -18.42 -5.97
C TYR A 34 -3.23 -17.72 -7.26
N TYR A 35 -2.15 -16.94 -7.22
CA TYR A 35 -1.73 -16.08 -8.32
C TYR A 35 -0.25 -16.29 -8.66
N ASP A 36 0.36 -15.31 -9.33
CA ASP A 36 1.70 -15.41 -9.88
C ASP A 36 2.81 -15.30 -8.82
N ALA A 37 2.49 -15.26 -7.52
CA ALA A 37 3.48 -15.03 -6.48
C ALA A 37 4.51 -16.17 -6.38
N GLU A 38 4.07 -17.42 -6.49
CA GLU A 38 4.95 -18.60 -6.50
C GLU A 38 5.86 -18.61 -7.74
N LEU A 39 5.33 -18.28 -8.91
CA LEU A 39 6.10 -18.15 -10.15
C LEU A 39 7.11 -17.00 -10.06
N ALA A 40 6.71 -15.86 -9.51
CA ALA A 40 7.56 -14.70 -9.32
C ALA A 40 8.68 -14.96 -8.31
N GLU A 41 8.43 -15.77 -7.28
CA GLU A 41 9.48 -16.23 -6.36
C GLU A 41 10.45 -17.17 -7.08
N ALA A 42 9.95 -18.19 -7.78
CA ALA A 42 10.77 -19.16 -8.51
C ALA A 42 11.63 -18.51 -9.61
N SER A 43 11.13 -17.42 -10.20
CA SER A 43 11.84 -16.64 -11.23
C SER A 43 12.80 -15.60 -10.64
N GLY A 44 12.92 -15.50 -9.30
CA GLY A 44 13.79 -14.54 -8.62
C GLY A 44 13.36 -13.08 -8.75
N TRP A 45 12.09 -12.81 -9.07
CA TRP A 45 11.60 -11.44 -9.30
C TRP A 45 11.24 -10.70 -8.01
N LEU A 46 10.93 -11.44 -6.94
CA LEU A 46 10.55 -10.91 -5.63
C LEU A 46 11.77 -10.44 -4.84
N MET A 47 12.24 -9.22 -5.11
CA MET A 47 13.31 -8.58 -4.35
C MET A 47 12.77 -7.57 -3.33
N VAL A 48 13.28 -7.60 -2.10
CA VAL A 48 12.94 -6.59 -1.08
C VAL A 48 13.26 -5.18 -1.61
N GLY A 49 12.37 -4.23 -1.33
CA GLY A 49 12.42 -2.86 -1.82
C GLY A 49 11.84 -2.67 -3.21
N ARG A 50 11.52 -3.74 -3.95
CA ARG A 50 10.98 -3.64 -5.30
C ARG A 50 9.60 -3.00 -5.29
N LYS A 51 9.39 -2.05 -6.21
CA LYS A 51 8.12 -1.29 -6.31
C LYS A 51 6.98 -2.22 -6.73
N LEU A 52 5.86 -2.08 -6.03
CA LEU A 52 4.60 -2.77 -6.31
C LEU A 52 3.59 -1.77 -6.87
N GLN A 53 2.71 -2.25 -7.73
CA GLN A 53 1.58 -1.49 -8.25
C GLN A 53 0.32 -1.86 -7.47
N LEU A 54 -0.45 -0.84 -7.09
CA LEU A 54 -1.75 -0.99 -6.45
C LEU A 54 -2.83 -0.58 -7.44
N SER A 55 -3.85 -1.43 -7.60
CA SER A 55 -4.99 -1.14 -8.47
C SER A 55 -6.30 -1.43 -7.74
N CYS A 56 -7.25 -0.50 -7.81
CA CYS A 56 -8.58 -0.74 -7.25
C CYS A 56 -9.41 -1.57 -8.23
N GLU A 57 -10.11 -2.58 -7.73
CA GLU A 57 -10.97 -3.47 -8.52
C GLU A 57 -12.45 -3.31 -8.08
N PRO A 58 -13.15 -2.26 -8.53
CA PRO A 58 -14.53 -1.99 -8.09
C PRO A 58 -15.54 -3.05 -8.56
N GLU A 59 -15.22 -3.75 -9.66
CA GLU A 59 -16.05 -4.81 -10.25
C GLU A 59 -15.85 -6.18 -9.56
N ASN A 60 -15.01 -6.25 -8.54
CA ASN A 60 -14.78 -7.50 -7.81
C ASN A 60 -16.09 -7.96 -7.14
N ARG A 61 -16.50 -9.20 -7.46
CA ARG A 61 -17.78 -9.79 -7.02
C ARG A 61 -17.91 -9.89 -5.50
N TYR A 62 -16.80 -10.02 -4.78
CA TYR A 62 -16.76 -10.28 -3.34
C TYR A 62 -16.50 -9.02 -2.51
N ASP A 63 -15.65 -8.10 -3.00
CA ASP A 63 -15.35 -6.83 -2.33
C ASP A 63 -15.17 -5.70 -3.34
N ARG A 64 -16.17 -4.82 -3.49
CA ARG A 64 -16.09 -3.62 -4.36
C ARG A 64 -14.99 -2.62 -3.98
N GLN A 65 -14.34 -2.82 -2.83
CA GLN A 65 -13.19 -2.03 -2.39
C GLN A 65 -11.88 -2.82 -2.50
N ALA A 66 -11.87 -3.97 -3.17
CA ALA A 66 -10.68 -4.77 -3.38
C ALA A 66 -9.56 -3.95 -4.02
N VAL A 67 -8.33 -4.15 -3.52
CA VAL A 67 -7.12 -3.56 -4.07
C VAL A 67 -6.14 -4.68 -4.40
N GLN A 68 -5.86 -4.82 -5.69
CA GLN A 68 -4.87 -5.74 -6.24
C GLN A 68 -3.46 -5.20 -5.99
N ILE A 69 -2.53 -6.12 -5.78
CA ILE A 69 -1.11 -5.87 -5.60
C ILE A 69 -0.37 -6.64 -6.70
N SER A 70 0.24 -5.91 -7.63
CA SER A 70 0.96 -6.51 -8.76
C SER A 70 2.42 -6.10 -8.78
N LEU A 71 3.28 -6.97 -9.28
CA LEU A 71 4.69 -6.73 -9.52
C LEU A 71 4.91 -6.32 -10.98
N PRO A 72 5.39 -5.09 -11.26
CA PRO A 72 5.78 -4.69 -12.61
C PRO A 72 7.00 -5.47 -13.10
N LEU A 73 6.92 -6.04 -14.30
CA LEU A 73 8.02 -6.78 -14.92
C LEU A 73 8.82 -5.81 -15.81
N ALA A 74 10.13 -5.71 -15.55
CA ALA A 74 10.99 -4.58 -15.97
C ALA A 74 11.05 -4.31 -17.50
N HIS A 75 10.64 -5.27 -18.34
CA HIS A 75 10.76 -5.19 -19.80
C HIS A 75 9.42 -5.31 -20.53
N SER A 76 8.30 -5.21 -19.82
CA SER A 76 6.97 -5.36 -20.41
C SER A 76 5.93 -4.52 -19.68
N ASN A 77 4.84 -4.17 -20.36
CA ASN A 77 3.63 -3.65 -19.70
C ASN A 77 2.88 -4.73 -18.91
N GLN A 78 3.42 -5.95 -18.83
CA GLN A 78 2.86 -7.02 -18.02
C GLN A 78 3.23 -6.85 -16.56
N THR A 79 2.30 -7.25 -15.71
CA THR A 79 2.48 -7.28 -14.26
C THR A 79 2.09 -8.65 -13.75
N ALA A 80 2.87 -9.20 -12.83
CA ALA A 80 2.51 -10.43 -12.13
C ALA A 80 1.57 -10.10 -10.96
N LEU A 81 0.37 -10.69 -10.91
CA LEU A 81 -0.55 -10.45 -9.79
C LEU A 81 -0.04 -11.22 -8.57
N LEU A 82 0.33 -10.51 -7.51
CA LEU A 82 0.83 -11.14 -6.28
C LEU A 82 -0.28 -11.44 -5.28
N GLY A 83 -1.45 -10.80 -5.43
CA GLY A 83 -2.60 -10.98 -4.56
C GLY A 83 -3.27 -9.65 -4.23
N TYR A 84 -3.85 -9.59 -3.03
CA TYR A 84 -4.74 -8.52 -2.62
C TYR A 84 -4.37 -7.96 -1.24
N ILE A 85 -4.79 -6.74 -1.00
CA ILE A 85 -4.79 -6.12 0.32
C ILE A 85 -5.77 -6.87 1.22
N PRO A 86 -5.48 -7.04 2.53
CA PRO A 86 -6.41 -7.68 3.43
C PRO A 86 -7.76 -6.95 3.46
N TYR A 87 -8.86 -7.70 3.43
CA TYR A 87 -10.24 -7.18 3.42
C TYR A 87 -10.51 -6.09 4.48
N SER A 88 -9.96 -6.27 5.68
CA SER A 88 -10.08 -5.30 6.79
C SER A 88 -9.47 -3.92 6.48
N HIS A 89 -8.57 -3.84 5.51
CA HIS A 89 -7.81 -2.65 5.11
C HIS A 89 -8.17 -2.14 3.73
N SER A 90 -8.89 -2.92 2.91
CA SER A 90 -9.38 -2.52 1.59
C SER A 90 -10.03 -1.12 1.57
N PRO A 91 -10.99 -0.77 2.45
CA PRO A 91 -11.67 0.53 2.38
C PRO A 91 -10.74 1.71 2.64
N ALA A 92 -9.88 1.57 3.64
CA ALA A 92 -8.90 2.58 4.01
C ALA A 92 -7.96 2.87 2.85
N LEU A 93 -7.49 1.82 2.17
CA LEU A 93 -6.58 1.98 1.05
C LEU A 93 -7.28 2.45 -0.23
N THR A 94 -8.49 1.96 -0.54
CA THR A 94 -9.28 2.50 -1.66
C THR A 94 -9.51 4.00 -1.48
N TRP A 95 -9.83 4.43 -0.25
CA TRP A 95 -10.00 5.85 0.04
C TRP A 95 -8.71 6.64 -0.17
N LEU A 96 -7.54 6.11 0.25
CA LEU A 96 -6.25 6.75 -0.04
C LEU A 96 -5.98 6.88 -1.53
N LEU A 97 -6.25 5.82 -2.30
CA LEU A 97 -5.93 5.78 -3.73
C LEU A 97 -6.86 6.65 -4.58
N LYS A 98 -8.14 6.76 -4.20
CA LYS A 98 -9.16 7.46 -5.00
C LYS A 98 -9.51 8.86 -4.51
N ASN A 99 -9.51 9.08 -3.20
CA ASN A 99 -10.15 10.26 -2.61
C ASN A 99 -9.16 11.16 -1.86
N ALA A 100 -8.03 10.63 -1.39
CA ALA A 100 -7.08 11.42 -0.67
C ALA A 100 -6.26 12.28 -1.64
N GLN A 101 -6.34 13.59 -1.48
CA GLN A 101 -5.39 14.50 -2.12
C GLN A 101 -4.06 14.41 -1.37
N LEU A 102 -3.16 13.59 -1.90
CA LEU A 102 -1.86 13.33 -1.29
C LEU A 102 -0.86 14.42 -1.73
N SER A 103 -0.07 14.92 -0.78
CA SER A 103 0.99 15.91 -1.08
C SER A 103 2.17 15.31 -1.86
N ALA A 104 2.27 13.98 -1.89
CA ALA A 104 3.25 13.23 -2.66
C ALA A 104 2.64 11.88 -3.06
N PRO A 105 3.08 11.28 -4.17
CA PRO A 105 2.61 9.95 -4.56
C PRO A 105 2.84 8.92 -3.45
N LEU A 106 1.85 8.03 -3.26
CA LEU A 106 1.99 6.88 -2.38
C LEU A 106 2.95 5.87 -3.01
N GLU A 107 3.88 5.37 -2.21
CA GLU A 107 4.81 4.31 -2.62
C GLU A 107 4.42 2.98 -1.98
N ALA A 108 4.40 1.93 -2.78
CA ALA A 108 4.21 0.56 -2.34
C ALA A 108 5.45 -0.26 -2.75
N LYS A 109 6.03 -0.98 -1.79
CA LYS A 109 7.23 -1.80 -2.04
C LYS A 109 7.09 -3.16 -1.37
N LEU A 110 7.70 -4.18 -1.96
CA LEU A 110 7.88 -5.46 -1.30
C LEU A 110 8.79 -5.25 -0.08
N PHE A 111 8.32 -5.62 1.11
CA PHE A 111 9.02 -5.36 2.36
C PHE A 111 9.78 -6.61 2.84
N SER A 112 9.10 -7.75 2.85
CA SER A 112 9.70 -9.02 3.25
C SER A 112 8.91 -10.19 2.68
N GLY A 113 9.54 -11.35 2.61
CA GLY A 113 8.89 -12.61 2.26
C GLY A 113 9.55 -13.77 2.99
N TYR A 114 8.78 -14.79 3.33
CA TYR A 114 9.31 -16.05 3.85
C TYR A 114 8.42 -17.21 3.42
N ARG A 115 8.98 -18.42 3.44
CA ARG A 115 8.25 -19.66 3.16
C ARG A 115 8.06 -20.45 4.44
N GLN A 116 6.83 -20.87 4.72
CA GLN A 116 6.48 -21.70 5.86
C GLN A 116 5.50 -22.78 5.42
N TYR A 117 5.81 -24.05 5.71
CA TYR A 117 4.98 -25.21 5.30
C TYR A 117 4.57 -25.16 3.82
N GLN A 118 5.55 -24.95 2.94
CA GLN A 118 5.37 -24.80 1.48
C GLN A 118 4.56 -23.57 1.02
N ARG A 119 4.11 -22.69 1.93
CA ARG A 119 3.38 -21.48 1.57
C ARG A 119 4.28 -20.26 1.58
N LEU A 120 4.20 -19.47 0.52
CA LEU A 120 4.85 -18.17 0.43
C LEU A 120 4.03 -17.07 1.13
N HIS A 121 4.64 -16.46 2.14
CA HIS A 121 4.11 -15.31 2.86
C HIS A 121 4.85 -14.05 2.43
N LEU A 122 4.14 -13.09 1.86
CA LEU A 122 4.71 -11.81 1.43
C LEU A 122 4.12 -10.66 2.24
N PHE A 123 4.95 -9.64 2.46
CA PHE A 123 4.59 -8.41 3.13
C PHE A 123 5.01 -7.24 2.28
N MET A 124 4.17 -6.22 2.23
CA MET A 124 4.46 -4.96 1.58
C MET A 124 4.51 -3.83 2.59
N ILE A 125 5.24 -2.77 2.24
CA ILE A 125 5.21 -1.50 2.95
C ILE A 125 4.58 -0.44 2.05
N ILE A 126 3.64 0.31 2.61
CA ILE A 126 3.03 1.49 2.02
C ILE A 126 3.64 2.71 2.71
N GLN A 127 4.14 3.65 1.92
CA GLN A 127 4.73 4.91 2.39
C GLN A 127 3.94 6.07 1.77
N ALA A 128 3.42 6.97 2.61
CA ALA A 128 2.69 8.14 2.13
C ALA A 128 2.88 9.34 3.05
N ARG A 129 2.86 10.55 2.49
CA ARG A 129 2.81 11.79 3.27
C ARG A 129 1.36 12.14 3.57
N LEU A 130 0.95 11.89 4.81
CA LEU A 130 -0.43 12.07 5.26
C LEU A 130 -0.56 13.20 6.28
N SER A 131 -1.61 14.00 6.13
CA SER A 131 -2.04 14.94 7.16
C SER A 131 -2.61 14.20 8.38
N ILE A 132 -2.72 14.91 9.51
CA ILE A 132 -3.28 14.35 10.76
C ILE A 132 -4.71 13.83 10.51
N TRP A 133 -5.55 14.60 9.82
CA TRP A 133 -6.92 14.20 9.48
C TRP A 133 -6.98 12.95 8.60
N GLN A 134 -6.07 12.83 7.63
CA GLN A 134 -5.99 11.63 6.80
C GLN A 134 -5.63 10.40 7.65
N ARG A 135 -4.69 10.53 8.60
CA ARG A 135 -4.34 9.43 9.52
C ARG A 135 -5.51 9.01 10.43
N VAL A 136 -6.23 9.99 10.99
CA VAL A 136 -7.43 9.73 11.81
C VAL A 136 -8.48 9.02 10.96
N ARG A 137 -8.75 9.51 9.75
CA ARG A 137 -9.72 8.89 8.84
C ARG A 137 -9.36 7.45 8.50
N LEU A 138 -8.09 7.13 8.27
CA LEU A 138 -7.66 5.76 8.00
C LEU A 138 -7.94 4.80 9.14
N SER A 139 -7.79 5.25 10.38
CA SER A 139 -8.08 4.43 11.55
C SER A 139 -9.57 4.06 11.64
N GLN A 140 -10.45 4.97 11.22
CA GLN A 140 -11.91 4.79 11.23
C GLN A 140 -12.42 3.90 10.10
N LEU A 141 -11.70 3.82 8.98
CA LEU A 141 -12.12 3.07 7.79
C LEU A 141 -11.75 1.58 7.84
N LYS A 142 -11.09 1.12 8.90
CA LYS A 142 -10.77 -0.31 9.06
C LYS A 142 -12.05 -1.09 9.35
N ARG A 143 -12.31 -2.13 8.54
CA ARG A 143 -13.40 -3.07 8.80
C ARG A 143 -12.96 -4.08 9.85
N SER A 144 -13.92 -4.55 10.64
CA SER A 144 -13.76 -5.79 11.40
C SER A 144 -13.48 -6.94 10.44
N ALA A 145 -12.57 -7.84 10.81
CA ALA A 145 -12.36 -9.07 10.04
C ALA A 145 -13.69 -9.84 9.95
N PRO A 146 -14.01 -10.46 8.80
CA PRO A 146 -15.21 -11.27 8.68
C PRO A 146 -15.17 -12.40 9.71
N LYS A 147 -16.28 -12.61 10.43
CA LYS A 147 -16.38 -13.62 11.50
C LYS A 147 -16.33 -15.07 10.97
N LYS A 148 -16.47 -15.27 9.66
CA LYS A 148 -16.35 -16.55 8.97
C LYS A 148 -15.54 -16.37 7.67
N PRO A 149 -14.70 -17.35 7.27
CA PRO A 149 -14.12 -17.34 5.93
C PRO A 149 -15.24 -17.36 4.88
N LEU A 150 -15.08 -16.59 3.81
CA LEU A 150 -15.93 -16.70 2.63
C LEU A 150 -15.67 -18.09 2.02
N GLU A 151 -16.70 -18.92 1.99
CA GLU A 151 -16.72 -20.26 1.38
C GLU A 151 -16.62 -20.19 -0.14
#